data_AF-A0A060RA66-F1
#
_entry.id   AF-A0A060RA66-F1
#
_cell.length_a   1.000
_cell.length_b   1.000
_cell.length_c   1.000
_cell.angle_alpha   90.00
_cell.angle_beta   90.00
_cell.angle_gamma   90.00
#
_symmetry.space_group_name_H-M   'P 1'
#
loop_
_entity.id
_entity.type
_entity.pdbx_description
1 polymer ?
#
loop_
_entity_poly.entity_id
_entity_poly.type
_entity_poly.pdbx_seq_one_letter_code
_entity_poly.pdbx_strand_id
1 'polypeptide(L)'
;MEITHNSADTDMGTMTAFKENEIVLANDIRSSSIRDSIISTSDDSMISFMSSTSNENEMNKRRLTFFEKEFSVKLISLILGEHFEYGFDNQSDILIRSLMNTNSSVAKEWLNNIYNQSYGNSEIIIGILRLIARFDIEDVSPQGQTMAIAALSHRNTEVQECGIRAFESWASFASLEILKNANITKGWLKEYLDSVIKDIEIKYGIAS
;
A
#
# COMPACT_ATOMS: atom_id res chain seq x y z
N MET A 1 -38.42 -41.34 34.23
CA MET A 1 -39.78 -41.84 33.93
C MET A 1 -40.33 -40.94 32.84
N GLU A 2 -40.18 -41.39 31.59
CA GLU A 2 -41.21 -42.09 30.77
C GLU A 2 -41.92 -41.06 29.88
N ILE A 3 -41.53 -40.90 28.59
CA ILE A 3 -41.94 -41.64 27.37
C ILE A 3 -43.48 -41.53 27.17
N THR A 4 -44.00 -40.89 26.11
CA THR A 4 -44.42 -41.50 24.82
C THR A 4 -45.09 -40.40 23.96
N HIS A 5 -44.73 -40.15 22.68
CA HIS A 5 -45.15 -40.79 21.41
C HIS A 5 -46.66 -40.79 21.10
N ASN A 6 -47.09 -40.17 19.98
CA ASN A 6 -47.52 -40.80 18.69
C ASN A 6 -48.48 -39.88 17.89
N SER A 7 -48.19 -39.55 16.61
CA SER A 7 -48.78 -40.06 15.34
C SER A 7 -50.27 -39.72 15.12
N ALA A 8 -50.64 -38.86 14.17
CA ALA A 8 -50.90 -39.12 12.72
C ALA A 8 -52.38 -39.45 12.42
N ASP A 9 -52.98 -38.65 11.52
CA ASP A 9 -53.97 -38.97 10.45
C ASP A 9 -54.94 -37.77 10.20
N THR A 10 -54.90 -37.10 9.04
CA THR A 10 -55.55 -37.41 7.74
C THR A 10 -57.07 -37.13 7.76
N ASP A 11 -57.56 -36.08 7.04
CA ASP A 11 -58.24 -36.24 5.73
C ASP A 11 -59.19 -35.07 5.29
N MET A 12 -59.18 -34.86 3.97
CA MET A 12 -60.22 -34.46 2.99
C MET A 12 -61.17 -33.22 3.06
N GLY A 13 -61.18 -32.51 1.92
CA GLY A 13 -62.37 -31.89 1.27
C GLY A 13 -62.23 -30.39 1.01
N THR A 14 -62.36 -29.79 -0.19
CA THR A 14 -63.10 -30.18 -1.41
C THR A 14 -62.63 -29.40 -2.66
N MET A 15 -63.03 -29.96 -3.82
CA MET A 15 -62.71 -29.65 -5.22
C MET A 15 -63.14 -28.29 -5.78
N THR A 16 -62.46 -27.86 -6.85
CA THR A 16 -63.12 -27.62 -8.16
C THR A 16 -62.11 -27.75 -9.32
N ALA A 17 -62.55 -28.39 -10.40
CA ALA A 17 -61.76 -28.84 -11.55
C ALA A 17 -62.33 -28.29 -12.88
N PHE A 18 -61.62 -28.59 -13.98
CA PHE A 18 -61.97 -28.53 -15.42
C PHE A 18 -61.60 -27.24 -16.18
N LYS A 19 -60.99 -27.24 -17.39
CA LYS A 19 -60.78 -28.28 -18.43
C LYS A 19 -59.71 -27.85 -19.47
N GLU A 20 -59.10 -28.81 -20.15
CA GLU A 20 -58.11 -28.72 -21.25
C GLU A 20 -58.74 -28.41 -22.64
N ASN A 21 -57.96 -27.80 -23.57
CA ASN A 21 -57.50 -28.35 -24.87
C ASN A 21 -57.27 -27.33 -26.03
N GLU A 22 -56.05 -27.40 -26.58
CA GLU A 22 -55.54 -27.32 -27.97
C GLU A 22 -55.99 -26.31 -29.08
N ILE A 23 -54.95 -25.62 -29.61
CA ILE A 23 -54.49 -25.36 -31.01
C ILE A 23 -55.35 -24.52 -31.97
N VAL A 24 -54.78 -23.41 -32.51
CA VAL A 24 -54.60 -23.13 -33.96
C VAL A 24 -53.41 -22.17 -34.19
N LEU A 25 -52.48 -22.58 -35.08
CA LEU A 25 -51.45 -21.77 -35.74
C LEU A 25 -52.05 -20.76 -36.73
N ALA A 26 -51.60 -19.50 -36.71
CA ALA A 26 -51.16 -18.75 -37.91
C ALA A 26 -50.79 -17.29 -37.59
N ASN A 27 -49.56 -16.91 -37.98
CA ASN A 27 -49.14 -15.65 -38.63
C ASN A 27 -49.42 -14.30 -37.95
N ASP A 28 -48.59 -13.26 -37.99
CA ASP A 28 -47.20 -13.00 -38.34
C ASP A 28 -47.00 -11.48 -38.07
N ILE A 29 -45.78 -11.03 -37.77
CA ILE A 29 -45.31 -9.63 -37.91
C ILE A 29 -46.00 -8.53 -37.04
N ARG A 30 -45.47 -8.27 -35.82
CA ARG A 30 -45.41 -6.89 -35.24
C ARG A 30 -44.58 -6.67 -33.97
N SER A 31 -43.65 -7.56 -33.59
CA SER A 31 -42.89 -7.43 -32.33
C SER A 31 -41.43 -6.95 -32.46
N SER A 32 -40.90 -6.75 -33.67
CA SER A 32 -39.49 -6.36 -33.86
C SER A 32 -39.22 -4.85 -33.79
N SER A 33 -40.21 -3.97 -34.00
CA SER A 33 -39.92 -2.53 -34.15
C SER A 33 -39.85 -1.71 -32.86
N ILE A 34 -40.18 -2.28 -31.69
CA ILE A 34 -40.20 -1.54 -30.40
C ILE A 34 -38.99 -1.88 -29.52
N ARG A 35 -38.31 -3.02 -29.75
CA ARG A 35 -37.11 -3.38 -28.98
C ARG A 35 -35.85 -2.63 -29.41
N ASP A 36 -35.78 -2.19 -30.67
CA ASP A 36 -34.58 -1.56 -31.21
C ASP A 36 -34.43 -0.08 -30.82
N SER A 37 -35.49 0.55 -30.29
CA SER A 37 -35.49 1.99 -29.95
C SER A 37 -35.25 2.28 -28.46
N ILE A 38 -35.23 1.27 -27.58
CA ILE A 38 -35.02 1.46 -26.13
C ILE A 38 -33.59 1.06 -25.69
N ILE A 39 -32.83 0.33 -26.52
CA ILE A 39 -31.50 -0.21 -26.16
C ILE A 39 -30.32 0.65 -26.68
N SER A 40 -30.57 1.75 -27.40
CA SER A 40 -29.49 2.46 -28.12
C SER A 40 -28.91 3.71 -27.42
N THR A 41 -29.37 4.13 -26.25
CA THR A 41 -29.00 5.44 -25.68
C THR A 41 -28.30 5.41 -24.32
N SER A 42 -28.21 4.25 -23.65
CA SER A 42 -27.55 4.13 -22.35
C SER A 42 -26.08 3.71 -22.45
N ASP A 43 -25.73 2.81 -23.36
CA ASP A 43 -24.39 2.21 -23.43
C ASP A 43 -23.32 3.18 -23.93
N ASP A 44 -23.63 4.04 -24.90
CA ASP A 44 -22.67 5.03 -25.42
C ASP A 44 -22.34 6.12 -24.38
N SER A 45 -23.34 6.52 -23.57
CA SER A 45 -23.16 7.48 -22.48
C SER A 45 -22.32 6.89 -21.34
N MET A 46 -22.49 5.59 -21.06
CA MET A 46 -21.78 4.87 -20.02
C MET A 46 -20.32 4.57 -20.44
N ILE A 47 -20.11 4.21 -21.72
CA ILE A 47 -18.77 4.03 -22.32
C ILE A 47 -18.01 5.36 -22.41
N SER A 48 -18.69 6.47 -22.72
CA SER A 48 -18.12 7.82 -22.67
C SER A 48 -17.68 8.21 -21.25
N PHE A 49 -18.51 7.91 -20.24
CA PHE A 49 -18.18 8.16 -18.83
C PHE A 49 -16.97 7.32 -18.37
N MET A 50 -16.90 6.04 -18.75
CA MET A 50 -15.75 5.17 -18.44
C MET A 50 -14.47 5.53 -19.22
N SER A 51 -14.60 6.12 -20.40
CA SER A 51 -13.45 6.64 -21.18
C SER A 51 -12.94 7.98 -20.65
N SER A 52 -13.77 8.70 -19.89
CA SER A 52 -13.41 9.96 -19.22
C SER A 52 -12.72 9.77 -17.87
N THR A 53 -12.83 8.57 -17.26
CA THR A 53 -12.01 8.21 -16.09
C THR A 53 -10.61 7.90 -16.57
N SER A 54 -9.70 8.86 -16.38
CA SER A 54 -8.28 8.66 -16.62
C SER A 54 -7.82 7.43 -15.85
N ASN A 55 -7.20 6.48 -16.54
CA ASN A 55 -6.68 5.26 -15.92
C ASN A 55 -5.64 5.67 -14.86
N GLU A 56 -5.96 5.49 -13.57
CA GLU A 56 -5.13 5.93 -12.44
C GLU A 56 -3.69 5.36 -12.55
N ASN A 57 -3.52 4.16 -13.11
CA ASN A 57 -2.21 3.58 -13.35
C ASN A 57 -1.41 4.39 -14.39
N GLU A 58 -2.05 4.84 -15.47
CA GLU A 58 -1.40 5.69 -16.47
C GLU A 58 -1.12 7.10 -15.92
N MET A 59 -2.02 7.63 -15.08
CA MET A 59 -1.76 8.88 -14.37
C MET A 59 -0.55 8.77 -13.44
N ASN A 60 -0.47 7.69 -12.66
CA ASN A 60 0.63 7.46 -11.72
C ASN A 60 1.95 7.22 -12.44
N LYS A 61 1.97 6.51 -13.58
CA LYS A 61 3.16 6.41 -14.43
C LYS A 61 3.63 7.79 -14.91
N ARG A 62 2.71 8.64 -15.41
CA ARG A 62 3.06 10.00 -15.84
C ARG A 62 3.60 10.86 -14.71
N ARG A 63 2.97 10.78 -13.52
CA ARG A 63 3.43 11.48 -12.31
C ARG A 63 4.80 10.98 -11.86
N LEU A 64 5.05 9.67 -11.90
CA LEU A 64 6.34 9.07 -11.56
C LEU A 64 7.43 9.58 -12.50
N THR A 65 7.22 9.51 -13.81
CA THR A 65 8.16 10.06 -14.80
C THR A 65 8.41 11.55 -14.59
N PHE A 66 7.38 12.32 -14.24
CA PHE A 66 7.52 13.74 -13.89
C PHE A 66 8.37 13.93 -12.62
N PHE A 67 8.13 13.17 -11.55
CA PHE A 67 8.92 13.26 -10.32
C PHE A 67 10.38 12.89 -10.56
N GLU A 68 10.62 11.82 -11.31
CA GLU A 68 11.96 11.37 -11.68
C GLU A 68 12.74 12.45 -12.42
N LYS A 69 12.10 13.12 -13.38
CA LYS A 69 12.72 14.16 -14.19
C LYS A 69 12.96 15.46 -13.41
N GLU A 70 11.97 15.94 -12.67
CA GLU A 70 12.00 17.28 -12.11
C GLU A 70 12.66 17.34 -10.72
N PHE A 71 12.59 16.25 -9.94
CA PHE A 71 12.96 16.30 -8.52
C PHE A 71 14.16 15.44 -8.14
N SER A 72 14.57 14.42 -8.91
CA SER A 72 15.63 13.49 -8.47
C SER A 72 16.97 14.17 -8.26
N VAL A 73 17.43 14.98 -9.22
CA VAL A 73 18.71 15.72 -9.10
C VAL A 73 18.67 16.68 -7.92
N LYS A 74 17.53 17.36 -7.74
CA LYS A 74 17.31 18.28 -6.62
C LYS A 74 17.39 17.53 -5.29
N LEU A 75 16.68 16.42 -5.14
CA LEU A 75 16.69 15.64 -3.91
C LEU A 75 18.10 15.15 -3.58
N ILE A 76 18.82 14.59 -4.56
CA ILE A 76 20.20 14.12 -4.38
C ILE A 76 21.11 15.27 -3.91
N SER A 77 20.99 16.46 -4.53
CA SER A 77 21.76 17.62 -4.10
C SER A 77 21.42 18.06 -2.66
N LEU A 78 20.16 17.95 -2.25
CA LEU A 78 19.74 18.31 -0.89
C LEU A 78 20.30 17.32 0.14
N ILE A 79 20.08 16.01 -0.05
CA ILE A 79 20.52 15.01 0.92
C ILE A 79 22.04 14.93 1.08
N LEU A 80 22.81 15.30 0.06
CA LEU A 80 24.28 15.36 0.11
C LEU A 80 24.80 16.70 0.68
N GLY A 81 24.02 17.78 0.55
CA GLY A 81 24.42 19.12 0.98
C GLY A 81 23.91 19.52 2.36
N GLU A 82 22.94 18.79 2.92
CA GLU A 82 22.28 19.14 4.18
C GLU A 82 22.99 18.56 5.41
N HIS A 83 23.14 19.39 6.44
CA HIS A 83 23.34 18.94 7.80
C HIS A 83 21.96 18.66 8.42
N PHE A 84 21.67 17.40 8.74
CA PHE A 84 20.41 17.03 9.38
C PHE A 84 20.46 17.43 10.87
N GLU A 85 19.84 18.56 11.21
CA GLU A 85 19.68 19.03 12.59
C GLU A 85 18.38 18.51 13.21
N TYR A 86 18.42 18.22 14.51
CA TYR A 86 17.26 17.74 15.26
C TYR A 86 16.31 18.91 15.58
N GLY A 87 15.01 18.73 15.31
CA GLY A 87 13.97 19.71 15.63
C GLY A 87 13.70 20.77 14.55
N PHE A 88 14.41 20.73 13.42
CA PHE A 88 14.18 21.64 12.30
C PHE A 88 13.94 20.88 11.00
N ASP A 89 12.89 21.25 10.27
CA ASP A 89 12.65 20.76 8.91
C ASP A 89 13.71 21.32 7.96
N ASN A 90 14.30 20.45 7.15
CA ASN A 90 15.21 20.85 6.08
C ASN A 90 14.47 20.89 4.72
N GLN A 91 15.17 21.28 3.65
CA GLN A 91 14.52 21.43 2.35
C GLN A 91 14.15 20.08 1.74
N SER A 92 14.89 19.01 2.06
CA SER A 92 14.52 17.66 1.63
C SER A 92 13.23 17.19 2.30
N ASP A 93 13.01 17.45 3.60
CA ASP A 93 11.76 17.14 4.31
C ASP A 93 10.56 17.85 3.66
N ILE A 94 10.70 19.15 3.41
CA ILE A 94 9.65 19.98 2.80
C ILE A 94 9.31 19.47 1.40
N LEU A 95 10.33 19.13 0.60
CA LEU A 95 10.15 18.56 -0.73
C LEU A 95 9.37 17.25 -0.66
N ILE A 96 9.81 16.30 0.17
CA ILE A 96 9.15 15.00 0.26
C ILE A 96 7.72 15.14 0.78
N ARG A 97 7.46 15.94 1.84
CA ARG A 97 6.10 16.18 2.34
C ARG A 97 5.19 16.74 1.24
N SER A 98 5.67 17.70 0.45
CA SER A 98 4.90 18.27 -0.65
C SER A 98 4.54 17.22 -1.72
N LEU A 99 5.47 16.33 -2.05
CA LEU A 99 5.24 15.27 -3.04
C LEU A 99 4.32 14.17 -2.48
N MET A 100 4.47 13.80 -1.21
CA MET A 100 3.58 12.87 -0.51
C MET A 100 2.14 13.40 -0.45
N ASN A 101 1.96 14.69 -0.16
CA ASN A 101 0.64 15.35 -0.17
C ASN A 101 0.01 15.40 -1.57
N THR A 102 0.84 15.39 -2.62
CA THR A 102 0.36 15.36 -4.01
C THR A 102 -0.07 13.94 -4.41
N ASN A 103 0.79 12.95 -4.16
CA ASN A 103 0.50 11.53 -4.37
C ASN A 103 1.51 10.67 -3.60
N SER A 104 1.13 10.19 -2.42
CA SER A 104 2.00 9.40 -1.54
C SER A 104 2.52 8.13 -2.19
N SER A 105 1.67 7.39 -2.92
CA SER A 105 2.08 6.15 -3.59
C SER A 105 3.20 6.40 -4.61
N VAL A 106 3.04 7.41 -5.46
CA VAL A 106 4.04 7.78 -6.47
C VAL A 106 5.30 8.35 -5.82
N ALA A 107 5.18 9.17 -4.78
CA ALA A 107 6.32 9.73 -4.07
C ALA A 107 7.18 8.64 -3.40
N LYS A 108 6.54 7.64 -2.77
CA LYS A 108 7.23 6.47 -2.19
C LYS A 108 7.91 5.61 -3.26
N GLU A 109 7.24 5.35 -4.37
CA GLU A 109 7.81 4.61 -5.49
C GLU A 109 9.02 5.34 -6.09
N TRP A 110 8.88 6.65 -6.31
CA TRP A 110 9.96 7.51 -6.78
C TRP A 110 11.18 7.48 -5.85
N LEU A 111 10.98 7.64 -4.54
CA LEU A 111 12.07 7.59 -3.56
C LEU A 111 12.77 6.22 -3.57
N ASN A 112 11.99 5.14 -3.65
CA ASN A 112 12.50 3.78 -3.78
C ASN A 112 13.29 3.57 -5.10
N ASN A 113 12.86 4.19 -6.21
CA ASN A 113 13.61 4.15 -7.47
C ASN A 113 14.98 4.79 -7.33
N ILE A 114 15.07 5.96 -6.68
CA ILE A 114 16.36 6.62 -6.40
C ILE A 114 17.24 5.70 -5.52
N TYR A 115 16.68 5.12 -4.47
CA TYR A 115 17.38 4.18 -3.59
C TYR A 115 17.95 2.99 -4.37
N ASN A 116 17.13 2.30 -5.18
CA ASN A 116 17.56 1.12 -5.93
C ASN A 116 18.62 1.46 -6.99
N GLN A 117 18.44 2.56 -7.71
CA GLN A 117 19.40 3.03 -8.71
C GLN A 117 20.73 3.45 -8.07
N SER A 118 20.69 3.88 -6.81
CA SER A 118 21.86 4.37 -6.06
C SER A 118 22.43 3.34 -5.09
N TYR A 119 22.02 2.06 -5.12
CA TYR A 119 22.42 1.06 -4.13
C TYR A 119 23.95 0.86 -4.04
N GLY A 120 24.67 1.13 -5.13
CA GLY A 120 26.14 1.11 -5.15
C GLY A 120 26.82 2.34 -4.54
N ASN A 121 26.09 3.43 -4.32
CA ASN A 121 26.57 4.71 -3.78
C ASN A 121 26.09 4.89 -2.34
N SER A 122 26.95 4.58 -1.38
CA SER A 122 26.60 4.63 0.04
C SER A 122 26.19 6.02 0.53
N GLU A 123 26.75 7.11 -0.01
CA GLU A 123 26.43 8.47 0.45
C GLU A 123 24.96 8.83 0.17
N ILE A 124 24.47 8.50 -1.03
CA ILE A 124 23.07 8.71 -1.40
C ILE A 124 22.16 7.82 -0.56
N ILE A 125 22.53 6.55 -0.38
CA ILE A 125 21.77 5.59 0.44
C ILE A 125 21.64 6.08 1.89
N ILE A 126 22.74 6.53 2.49
CA ILE A 126 22.75 7.13 3.83
C ILE A 126 21.83 8.35 3.88
N GLY A 127 21.90 9.25 2.89
CA GLY A 127 21.03 10.42 2.81
C GLY A 127 19.54 10.06 2.75
N ILE A 128 19.16 9.06 1.94
CA ILE A 128 17.78 8.57 1.85
C ILE A 128 17.33 7.93 3.17
N LEU A 129 18.17 7.10 3.80
CA LEU A 129 17.83 6.45 5.07
C LEU A 129 17.63 7.47 6.19
N ARG A 130 18.49 8.48 6.28
CA ARG A 130 18.35 9.59 7.24
C ARG A 130 17.07 10.39 6.98
N LEU A 131 16.73 10.62 5.72
CA LEU A 131 15.52 11.32 5.32
C LEU A 131 14.26 10.55 5.73
N ILE A 132 14.13 9.27 5.36
CA ILE A 132 12.92 8.49 5.70
C ILE A 132 12.75 8.26 7.20
N ALA A 133 13.84 8.23 7.96
CA ALA A 133 13.79 8.07 9.42
C ALA A 133 13.16 9.27 10.14
N ARG A 134 13.01 10.41 9.46
CA ARG A 134 12.38 11.64 9.99
C ARG A 134 10.87 11.70 9.78
N PHE A 135 10.29 10.70 9.12
CA PHE A 135 8.86 10.57 8.89
C PHE A 135 8.29 9.47 9.78
N ASP A 136 6.99 9.60 10.09
CA ASP A 136 6.24 8.53 10.74
C ASP A 136 6.25 7.28 9.85
N ILE A 137 6.33 6.10 10.47
CA ILE A 137 6.44 4.84 9.74
C ILE A 137 5.25 4.64 8.78
N GLU A 138 4.06 5.09 9.18
CA GLU A 138 2.83 5.02 8.39
C GLU A 138 2.91 5.80 7.08
N ASP A 139 3.65 6.91 7.06
CA ASP A 139 3.79 7.77 5.88
C ASP A 139 4.70 7.13 4.83
N VAL A 140 5.78 6.48 5.28
CA VAL A 140 6.83 5.92 4.40
C VAL A 140 6.65 4.43 4.12
N SER A 141 5.83 3.73 4.88
CA SER A 141 5.55 2.31 4.68
C SER A 141 4.77 2.04 3.37
N PRO A 142 5.00 0.88 2.70
CA PRO A 142 5.99 -0.15 3.02
C PRO A 142 7.39 0.11 2.44
N GLN A 143 7.54 1.03 1.49
CA GLN A 143 8.80 1.23 0.78
C GLN A 143 9.93 1.68 1.72
N GLY A 144 9.68 2.65 2.59
CA GLY A 144 10.63 3.12 3.61
C GLY A 144 11.12 2.00 4.52
N GLN A 145 10.18 1.19 5.02
CA GLN A 145 10.51 0.04 5.85
C GLN A 145 11.38 -0.98 5.08
N THR A 146 11.03 -1.28 3.84
CA THR A 146 11.78 -2.22 2.98
C THR A 146 13.20 -1.72 2.68
N MET A 147 13.36 -0.42 2.42
CA MET A 147 14.67 0.22 2.26
C MET A 147 15.52 0.04 3.52
N ALA A 148 14.96 0.32 4.71
CA ALA A 148 15.66 0.14 5.98
C ALA A 148 16.03 -1.33 6.26
N ILE A 149 15.15 -2.30 5.94
CA ILE A 149 15.47 -3.74 6.03
C ILE A 149 16.67 -4.08 5.13
N ALA A 150 16.67 -3.62 3.87
CA ALA A 150 17.75 -3.87 2.94
C ALA A 150 19.08 -3.28 3.45
N ALA A 151 19.04 -2.11 4.08
CA ALA A 151 20.21 -1.45 4.65
C ALA A 151 20.91 -2.28 5.74
N LEU A 152 20.16 -3.03 6.56
CA LEU A 152 20.73 -3.90 7.61
C LEU A 152 21.70 -4.96 7.05
N SER A 153 21.49 -5.40 5.81
CA SER A 153 22.34 -6.40 5.14
C SER A 153 23.39 -5.79 4.21
N HIS A 154 23.54 -4.46 4.21
CA HIS A 154 24.45 -3.78 3.31
C HIS A 154 25.92 -3.92 3.75
N ARG A 155 26.85 -3.96 2.80
CA ARG A 155 28.30 -4.13 3.09
C ARG A 155 28.94 -2.96 3.84
N ASN A 156 28.41 -1.76 3.66
CA ASN A 156 28.88 -0.55 4.31
C ASN A 156 28.23 -0.45 5.70
N THR A 157 29.07 -0.42 6.74
CA THR A 157 28.62 -0.34 8.14
C THR A 157 27.79 0.91 8.46
N GLU A 158 28.08 2.06 7.85
CA GLU A 158 27.32 3.29 8.09
C GLU A 158 25.91 3.20 7.48
N VAL A 159 25.76 2.49 6.35
CA VAL A 159 24.44 2.17 5.78
C VAL A 159 23.66 1.25 6.74
N GLN A 160 24.31 0.23 7.31
CA GLN A 160 23.69 -0.65 8.29
C GLN A 160 23.24 0.13 9.54
N GLU A 161 24.10 1.01 10.05
CA GLU A 161 23.79 1.91 11.16
C GLU A 161 22.58 2.79 10.86
N CYS A 162 22.50 3.39 9.67
CA CYS A 162 21.35 4.19 9.26
C CYS A 162 20.06 3.35 9.18
N GLY A 163 20.16 2.07 8.77
CA GLY A 163 19.05 1.13 8.85
C GLY A 163 18.55 0.93 10.29
N ILE A 164 19.47 0.70 11.24
CA ILE A 164 19.13 0.57 12.67
C ILE A 164 18.50 1.87 13.19
N ARG A 165 19.09 3.03 12.89
CA ARG A 165 18.57 4.35 13.28
C ARG A 165 17.16 4.61 12.77
N ALA A 166 16.82 4.17 11.56
CA ALA A 166 15.46 4.30 11.04
C ALA A 166 14.46 3.52 11.91
N PHE A 167 14.78 2.27 12.25
CA PHE A 167 13.95 1.46 13.14
C PHE A 167 13.92 1.97 14.59
N GLU A 168 15.02 2.53 15.09
CA GLU A 168 15.07 3.23 16.36
C GLU A 168 14.13 4.42 16.38
N SER A 169 14.13 5.25 15.32
CA SER A 169 13.26 6.42 15.20
C SER A 169 11.78 6.02 15.24
N TRP A 170 11.41 4.98 14.49
CA TRP A 170 10.03 4.49 14.46
C TRP A 170 9.63 3.77 15.76
N ALA A 171 10.57 3.11 16.45
CA ALA A 171 10.41 2.45 17.75
C ALA A 171 9.08 1.67 17.89
N SER A 172 8.68 0.96 16.84
CA SER A 172 7.42 0.20 16.78
C SER A 172 7.64 -1.27 17.14
N PHE A 173 6.56 -1.98 17.49
CA PHE A 173 6.65 -3.44 17.72
C PHE A 173 7.15 -4.20 16.48
N ALA A 174 6.74 -3.77 15.28
CA ALA A 174 7.27 -4.32 14.03
C ALA A 174 8.77 -4.03 13.84
N SER A 175 9.24 -2.86 14.29
CA SER A 175 10.68 -2.53 14.29
C SER A 175 11.45 -3.49 15.20
N LEU A 176 10.92 -3.79 16.40
CA LEU A 176 11.53 -4.74 17.32
C LEU A 176 11.68 -6.14 16.70
N GLU A 177 10.63 -6.63 16.03
CA GLU A 177 10.64 -7.93 15.38
C GLU A 177 11.71 -8.00 14.27
N ILE A 178 11.81 -6.96 13.45
CA ILE A 178 12.83 -6.86 12.40
C ILE A 178 14.24 -6.83 13.00
N LEU A 179 14.48 -5.96 13.99
CA LEU A 179 15.81 -5.78 14.60
C LEU A 179 16.31 -7.05 15.29
N LYS A 180 15.43 -7.80 15.97
CA LYS A 180 15.78 -9.10 16.59
C LYS A 180 16.21 -10.16 15.57
N ASN A 181 15.74 -10.05 14.33
CA ASN A 181 16.10 -10.96 13.23
C ASN A 181 17.27 -10.43 12.37
N ALA A 182 17.83 -9.26 12.69
CA ALA A 182 18.93 -8.68 11.94
C ALA A 182 20.27 -9.38 12.24
N ASN A 183 21.00 -9.77 11.20
CA ASN A 183 22.31 -10.40 11.34
C ASN A 183 23.46 -9.37 11.31
N ILE A 184 23.62 -8.62 12.39
CA ILE A 184 24.71 -7.65 12.56
C ILE A 184 25.83 -8.28 13.40
N THR A 185 27.04 -8.36 12.84
CA THR A 185 28.17 -9.06 13.48
C THR A 185 29.33 -8.14 13.89
N LYS A 186 29.32 -6.88 13.45
CA LYS A 186 30.40 -5.93 13.73
C LYS A 186 30.25 -5.38 15.15
N GLY A 187 31.26 -5.59 16.00
CA GLY A 187 31.23 -5.37 17.45
C GLY A 187 30.40 -4.17 17.93
N TRP A 188 30.89 -2.95 17.69
CA TRP A 188 30.19 -1.74 18.15
C TRP A 188 28.78 -1.57 17.57
N LEU A 189 28.55 -2.03 16.33
CA LEU A 189 27.25 -1.92 15.67
C LEU A 189 26.26 -2.93 16.25
N LYS A 190 26.74 -4.10 16.66
CA LYS A 190 25.93 -5.09 17.38
C LYS A 190 25.57 -4.58 18.77
N GLU A 191 26.50 -3.96 19.48
CA GLU A 191 26.23 -3.30 20.77
C GLU A 191 25.17 -2.20 20.63
N TYR A 192 25.26 -1.38 19.57
CA TYR A 192 24.26 -0.36 19.27
C TYR A 192 22.89 -0.99 18.95
N LEU A 193 22.84 -2.01 18.09
CA LEU A 193 21.62 -2.77 17.80
C LEU A 193 20.97 -3.29 19.09
N ASP A 194 21.77 -3.89 19.97
CA ASP A 194 21.28 -4.47 21.24
C ASP A 194 20.74 -3.40 22.19
N SER A 195 21.37 -2.22 22.22
CA SER A 195 20.85 -1.07 22.97
C SER A 195 19.48 -0.64 22.44
N VAL A 196 19.34 -0.47 21.12
CA VAL A 196 18.06 -0.06 20.50
C VAL A 196 16.97 -1.10 20.76
N ILE A 197 17.29 -2.40 20.63
CA ILE A 197 16.34 -3.48 20.95
C ILE A 197 15.87 -3.35 22.41
N LYS A 198 16.80 -3.17 23.35
CA LYS A 198 16.49 -3.02 24.77
C LYS A 198 15.61 -1.80 25.03
N ASP A 199 15.91 -0.66 24.42
CA ASP A 199 15.13 0.57 24.61
C ASP A 199 13.69 0.42 24.11
N ILE A 200 13.50 -0.26 22.98
CA ILE A 200 12.18 -0.58 22.45
C ILE A 200 11.46 -1.61 23.37
N GLU A 201 12.16 -2.63 23.88
CA GLU A 201 11.58 -3.58 24.84
C GLU A 201 11.11 -2.90 26.14
N ILE A 202 11.90 -1.96 26.67
CA ILE A 202 11.53 -1.16 27.85
C ILE A 202 10.31 -0.30 27.55
N LYS A 203 10.28 0.39 26.39
CA LYS A 203 9.12 1.20 25.94
C LYS A 203 7.81 0.41 25.96
N TYR A 204 7.87 -0.87 25.61
CA TYR A 204 6.70 -1.76 25.57
C TYR A 204 6.51 -2.63 26.82
N GLY A 205 7.34 -2.46 27.86
CA GLY A 205 7.25 -3.23 29.11
C GLY A 205 7.56 -4.73 28.98
N ILE A 206 8.37 -5.10 27.98
CA ILE A 206 8.83 -6.48 27.73
C ILE A 206 10.04 -6.82 28.60
N ALA A 207 10.94 -5.85 28.77
CA ALA A 207 12.13 -5.95 29.60
C ALA A 207 12.08 -4.90 30.72
N SER A 208 12.76 -5.21 31.83
CA SER A 208 12.84 -4.40 33.05
C SER A 208 14.29 -4.10 33.43
#